data_AF-A0A2V1DDV4-F1
#
_entry.id   AF-A0A2V1DDV4-F1
#
_cell.length_a   1.000
_cell.length_b   1.000
_cell.length_c   1.000
_cell.angle_alpha   90.00
_cell.angle_beta   90.00
_cell.angle_gamma   90.00
#
_symmetry.space_group_name_H-M   'P 1'
#
loop_
_entity.id
_entity.type
_entity.pdbx_description
1 polymer ?
#
loop_
_entity_poly.entity_id
_entity_poly.type
_entity_poly.pdbx_seq_one_letter_code
_entity_poly.pdbx_strand_id
1 'polypeptide(L)' 'KRKAEGINRRKKTLIKKAYELREFDGIDVTLIIYKHGRYTTYRSTERKTWPPSMAEIQTAYPIPKNIIPID' A
#
# COMPACT_ATOMS: atom_id res chain seq x y z
N LYS A 1 5.04 3.73 26.38
CA LYS A 1 5.92 2.91 25.51
C LYS A 1 5.15 1.84 24.71
N ARG A 2 4.39 0.92 25.34
CA ARG A 2 3.64 -0.19 24.67
C ARG A 2 2.72 0.18 23.47
N LYS A 3 1.99 1.30 23.49
CA LYS A 3 1.09 1.71 22.38
C LYS A 3 1.86 2.07 21.09
N ALA A 4 3.02 2.70 21.20
CA ALA A 4 3.83 3.09 20.04
C ALA A 4 4.49 1.86 19.37
N GLU A 5 4.93 0.91 20.19
CA GLU A 5 5.45 -0.40 19.74
C GLU A 5 4.39 -1.18 18.95
N GLY A 6 3.14 -1.17 19.42
CA GLY A 6 2.02 -1.82 18.73
C GLY A 6 1.77 -1.25 17.32
N ILE A 7 1.80 0.08 17.18
CA ILE A 7 1.60 0.74 15.87
C ILE A 7 2.74 0.43 14.91
N ASN A 8 3.98 0.47 15.40
CA ASN A 8 5.14 0.14 14.58
C ASN A 8 5.11 -1.33 14.13
N ARG A 9 4.66 -2.25 15.00
CA ARG A 9 4.47 -3.67 14.65
C ARG A 9 3.41 -3.85 13.56
N ARG A 10 2.25 -3.18 13.67
CA ARG A 10 1.21 -3.24 12.63
C ARG A 10 1.70 -2.69 11.29
N LYS A 11 2.39 -1.54 11.29
CA LYS A 11 2.99 -0.96 10.08
C LYS A 11 4.01 -1.91 9.44
N LYS A 12 4.90 -2.50 10.23
CA LYS A 12 5.89 -3.48 9.74
C LYS A 12 5.21 -4.71 9.16
N THR A 13 4.14 -5.19 9.80
CA THR A 13 3.36 -6.34 9.31
C THR A 13 2.67 -6.02 7.99
N LEU A 14 2.07 -4.84 7.85
CA LEU A 14 1.43 -4.39 6.61
C LEU A 14 2.43 -4.32 5.45
N ILE A 15 3.61 -3.72 5.68
CA ILE A 15 4.68 -3.67 4.67
C ILE A 15 5.17 -5.08 4.31
N LYS A 16 5.32 -5.96 5.31
CA LYS A 16 5.70 -7.37 5.06
C LYS A 16 4.68 -8.06 4.16
N LYS A 17 3.38 -7.89 4.41
CA LYS A 17 2.33 -8.48 3.57
C LYS A 17 2.33 -7.91 2.14
N ALA A 18 2.53 -6.62 1.98
CA ALA A 18 2.68 -6.02 0.65
C ALA A 18 3.91 -6.56 -0.10
N TYR A 19 5.01 -6.82 0.60
CA TYR A 19 6.18 -7.48 0.03
C TYR A 19 5.89 -8.94 -0.36
N GLU A 20 5.26 -9.71 0.52
CA GLU A 20 4.89 -11.12 0.26
C GLU A 20 3.98 -11.23 -0.98
N LEU A 21 3.00 -10.34 -1.16
CA LEU A 21 2.13 -10.30 -2.35
C LEU A 21 2.92 -10.11 -3.65
N ARG A 22 3.99 -9.31 -3.63
CA ARG A 22 4.83 -9.12 -4.81
C ARG A 22 5.73 -10.31 -5.05
N GLU A 23 6.38 -10.80 -4.00
CA GLU A 23 7.36 -11.88 -4.08
C GLU A 23 6.71 -13.21 -4.49
N PHE A 24 5.55 -13.54 -3.92
CA PHE A 24 4.91 -14.84 -4.10
C PHE A 24 3.78 -14.84 -5.13
N ASP A 25 3.03 -13.73 -5.24
CA ASP A 25 1.87 -13.65 -6.14
C ASP A 25 2.14 -12.77 -7.37
N GLY A 26 3.31 -12.13 -7.46
CA GLY A 26 3.67 -11.23 -8.56
C GLY A 26 2.90 -9.90 -8.57
N ILE A 27 2.07 -9.63 -7.55
CA ILE A 27 1.17 -8.48 -7.51
C ILE A 27 1.95 -7.21 -7.17
N ASP A 28 1.83 -6.19 -8.01
CA ASP A 28 2.40 -4.88 -7.72
C ASP A 28 1.54 -4.13 -6.69
N VAL A 29 2.16 -3.71 -5.59
CA VAL A 29 1.51 -3.04 -4.45
C VAL A 29 2.20 -1.70 -4.18
N THR A 30 1.39 -0.68 -3.90
CA THR A 30 1.84 0.58 -3.34
C THR A 30 1.08 0.85 -2.05
N LEU A 31 1.77 1.30 -1.00
CA LEU A 31 1.14 1.73 0.24
C LEU A 31 1.44 3.20 0.45
N ILE A 32 0.40 3.99 0.71
CA ILE A 32 0.50 5.39 1.13
C ILE A 32 -0.11 5.48 2.54
N ILE A 33 0.73 5.73 3.53
CA ILE A 33 0.31 5.83 4.94
C ILE A 33 0.48 7.27 5.39
N TYR A 34 -0.62 7.91 5.78
CA TYR A 34 -0.61 9.25 6.36
C TYR A 34 -0.82 9.18 7.87
N LYS A 35 0.10 9.77 8.65
CA LYS A 35 -0.03 9.88 10.11
C LYS A 35 0.60 11.18 10.61
N HIS A 36 -0.17 11.96 11.36
CA HIS A 36 0.29 13.21 12.01
C HIS A 36 1.03 14.15 11.04
N GLY A 37 0.43 14.44 9.87
CA GLY A 37 1.05 15.34 8.89
C GLY A 37 2.18 14.72 8.05
N ARG A 38 2.54 13.46 8.28
CA ARG A 38 3.65 12.80 7.57
C ARG A 38 3.15 11.64 6.73
N TYR A 39 3.63 11.60 5.50
CA TYR A 39 3.46 10.47 4.60
C TYR A 39 4.61 9.48 4.78
N THR A 40 4.30 8.19 4.77
CA THR A 40 5.26 7.12 4.50
C THR A 40 4.75 6.33 3.31
N THR A 41 5.61 6.09 2.34
CA THR A 41 5.28 5.30 1.16
C THR A 41 6.07 4.00 1.14
N TYR A 42 5.48 2.97 0.54
CA TYR A 42 6.15 1.73 0.16
C TYR A 42 5.78 1.41 -1.28
N ARG A 43 6.75 0.93 -2.05
CA ARG A 43 6.57 0.46 -3.42
C ARG A 43 7.14 -0.93 -3.53
N SER A 44 6.37 -1.86 -4.08
CA SER A 44 6.83 -3.22 -4.34
C SER A 44 7.73 -3.35 -5.57
N THR A 45 7.76 -2.32 -6.42
CA THR A 45 8.47 -2.33 -7.70
C THR A 45 9.12 -0.98 -8.01
N GLU A 46 10.27 -1.04 -8.66
CA GLU A 46 11.07 0.10 -9.11
C GLU A 46 10.67 0.61 -10.50
N ARG A 47 9.61 0.04 -11.11
CA ARG A 47 9.08 0.53 -12.40
C ARG A 47 8.85 2.03 -12.37
N LYS A 48 9.36 2.74 -13.39
CA LYS A 48 9.30 4.21 -13.47
C LYS A 48 7.87 4.77 -13.44
N THR A 49 6.92 4.03 -14.02
CA THR A 49 5.50 4.38 -14.11
C THR A 49 4.67 3.88 -12.93
N TRP A 50 5.30 3.34 -11.88
CA TRP A 50 4.63 2.85 -10.68
C TRP A 50 4.93 3.74 -9.46
N PRO A 51 3.97 4.00 -8.55
CA PRO A 51 2.54 3.74 -8.72
C PRO A 51 1.90 4.70 -9.73
N PRO A 52 0.81 4.28 -10.40
CA PRO A 52 0.00 5.20 -11.19
C PRO A 52 -0.60 6.28 -10.28
N SER A 53 -0.89 7.44 -10.87
CA SER A 53 -1.66 8.51 -10.24
C SER A 53 -3.11 8.08 -10.01
N MET A 54 -3.80 8.74 -9.08
CA MET A 54 -5.23 8.47 -8.84
C MET A 54 -6.09 8.72 -10.08
N ALA A 55 -5.72 9.69 -10.92
CA ALA A 55 -6.41 9.97 -12.18
C ALA A 55 -6.25 8.81 -13.18
N GLU A 56 -5.04 8.27 -13.31
CA GLU A 56 -4.79 7.08 -14.16
C GLU A 56 -5.52 5.85 -13.63
N ILE A 57 -5.62 5.68 -12.31
CA ILE A 57 -6.40 4.58 -11.72
C ILE A 57 -7.87 4.73 -12.09
N GLN A 58 -8.46 5.92 -11.90
CA GLN A 58 -9.89 6.15 -12.15
C GLN A 58 -10.32 5.93 -13.61
N THR A 59 -9.40 6.11 -14.57
CA THR A 59 -9.64 5.89 -16.00
C THR A 59 -9.23 4.50 -16.48
N ALA A 60 -8.67 3.66 -15.61
CA ALA A 60 -8.22 2.32 -15.95
C ALA A 60 -9.39 1.40 -16.33
N TYR A 61 -9.11 0.47 -17.25
CA TYR A 61 -10.01 -0.61 -17.61
C TYR A 61 -9.37 -1.97 -17.24
N PRO A 62 -10.09 -2.87 -16.54
CA PRO A 62 -11.49 -2.75 -16.11
C PRO A 62 -11.67 -1.72 -14.99
N ILE A 63 -12.93 -1.27 -14.79
CA ILE A 63 -13.29 -0.27 -13.78
C ILE A 63 -12.70 -0.69 -12.42
N PRO A 64 -11.90 0.18 -11.75
CA PRO A 64 -11.29 -0.16 -10.48
C PRO A 64 -12.32 -0.51 -9.41
N LYS A 65 -12.03 -1.55 -8.64
CA LYS A 65 -12.82 -1.92 -7.46
C LYS A 65 -12.26 -1.21 -6.23
N ASN A 66 -13.05 -0.33 -5.64
CA ASN A 66 -12.71 0.31 -4.36
C ASN A 66 -13.13 -0.60 -3.20
N ILE A 67 -12.15 -1.23 -2.56
CA ILE A 67 -12.38 -2.06 -1.36
C ILE A 67 -12.34 -1.14 -0.14
N ILE A 68 -13.51 -0.90 0.46
CA ILE A 68 -13.62 -0.27 1.79
C ILE A 68 -13.70 -1.37 2.85
N PRO A 69 -13.16 -1.15 4.06
CA PRO A 69 -13.35 -2.09 5.16
C PRO A 69 -14.83 -2.08 5.58
N ILE A 70 -15.59 -3.01 5.03
CA ILE A 70 -16.86 -3.51 5.56
C ILE A 70 -16.62 -5.01 5.76
N ASP A 71 -16.91 -5.47 6.97
CA ASP A 71 -16.59 -6.74 7.64
C ASP A 71 -15.33 -6.73 8.54
#